data_AF-A0A670JHI2-F1
#
_entry.id   AF-A0A670JHI2-F1
#
_cell.length_a   1.000
_cell.length_b   1.000
_cell.length_c   1.000
_cell.angle_alpha   90.00
_cell.angle_beta   90.00
_cell.angle_gamma   90.00
#
_symmetry.space_group_name_H-M   'P 1'
#
loop_
_entity.id
_entity.type
_entity.pdbx_description
1 polymer ?
#
loop_
_entity_poly.entity_id
_entity_poly.type
_entity_poly.pdbx_seq_one_letter_code
_entity_poly.pdbx_strand_id
1 'polypeptide(L)' 'ILPLNPKPFLNGMTGKPVMVKLKWGMEYKGYLVSINGYMNMQLANTNILMDTWVF' A
#
# COMPACT_ATOMS: atom_id res chain seq x y z
N ILE A 1 15.84 -0.95 19.18
CA ILE A 1 14.96 -0.72 18.00
C ILE A 1 14.60 0.76 18.00
N LEU A 2 14.92 1.49 16.94
CA LEU A 2 14.53 2.90 16.81
C LEU A 2 13.01 2.96 16.54
N PRO A 3 12.26 3.88 17.17
CA PRO A 3 10.84 4.06 16.87
C PRO A 3 10.70 4.49 15.40
N LEU A 4 10.04 3.65 14.60
CA LEU A 4 9.82 3.92 13.19
C LEU A 4 8.52 4.70 13.03
N ASN A 5 8.65 5.99 12.72
CA ASN A 5 7.49 6.83 12.45
C ASN A 5 6.81 6.40 11.14
N PRO A 6 5.46 6.34 11.08
CA PRO A 6 4.74 5.87 9.90
C PRO A 6 5.04 6.67 8.63
N LYS A 7 5.19 8.00 8.74
CA LYS A 7 5.42 8.88 7.59
C LYS A 7 6.80 8.67 6.95
N PRO A 8 7.93 8.65 7.69
CA PRO A 8 9.22 8.22 7.14
C PRO A 8 9.21 6.80 6.55
N PHE A 9 8.50 5.86 7.17
CA PHE A 9 8.38 4.50 6.63
C PHE A 9 7.70 4.49 5.25
N LEU A 10 6.56 5.15 5.14
CA LEU A 10 5.78 5.26 3.90
C LEU A 10 6.57 5.95 2.79
N ASN A 11 7.28 7.05 3.11
CA ASN A 11 8.15 7.73 2.15
C ASN A 11 9.30 6.82 1.66
N GLY A 12 9.82 5.96 2.52
CA GLY A 12 10.85 4.97 2.17
C GLY A 12 10.35 3.80 1.31
N MET A 13 9.04 3.67 1.13
CA MET A 13 8.42 2.67 0.25
C MET A 13 8.13 3.19 -1.16
N THR A 14 8.23 4.49 -1.41
CA THR A 14 8.05 5.05 -2.76
C THR A 14 9.02 4.41 -3.76
N GLY A 15 8.50 4.01 -4.91
CA GLY A 15 9.19 3.26 -5.97
C GLY A 15 9.30 1.75 -5.73
N LYS A 16 8.90 1.23 -4.56
CA LYS A 16 9.00 -0.19 -4.22
C LYS A 16 7.69 -0.92 -4.46
N PRO A 17 7.73 -2.25 -4.73
CA PRO A 17 6.54 -3.07 -4.73
C PRO A 17 5.94 -3.13 -3.33
N VAL A 18 4.63 -2.87 -3.23
CA VAL A 18 3.86 -2.91 -1.99
C VAL A 18 2.60 -3.75 -2.17
N MET A 19 2.08 -4.26 -1.06
CA MET A 19 0.77 -4.90 -0.96
C MET A 19 -0.10 -4.06 -0.03
N VAL A 20 -1.23 -3.56 -0.53
CA VAL A 20 -2.18 -2.75 0.23
C VAL A 20 -3.44 -3.57 0.43
N LYS A 21 -3.74 -3.88 1.69
CA LYS A 21 -4.96 -4.59 2.10
C LYS A 21 -6.00 -3.59 2.59
N LEU A 22 -7.15 -3.54 1.93
CA LEU A 22 -8.30 -2.79 2.42
C LEU A 22 -9.00 -3.56 3.55
N LYS A 23 -9.64 -2.83 4.46
CA LYS A 23 -10.38 -3.39 5.61
C LYS A 23 -11.38 -4.48 5.20
N TRP A 24 -11.96 -4.35 4.00
CA TRP A 24 -13.02 -5.21 3.49
C TRP A 24 -12.54 -6.20 2.43
N GLY A 25 -11.27 -6.61 2.48
CA GLY A 25 -10.82 -7.83 1.80
C GLY A 25 -10.30 -7.67 0.36
N MET A 26 -10.27 -6.44 -0.16
CA MET A 26 -9.56 -6.18 -1.41
C MET A 26 -8.07 -6.00 -1.15
N GLU A 27 -7.25 -6.69 -1.91
CA GLU A 27 -5.80 -6.56 -1.87
C GLU A 27 -5.29 -6.01 -3.21
N TYR A 28 -4.40 -5.03 -3.13
CA TYR A 28 -3.75 -4.42 -4.30
C TYR A 28 -2.25 -4.66 -4.21
N LYS A 29 -1.69 -5.26 -5.25
CA LYS A 29 -0.23 -5.42 -5.38
C LYS A 29 0.25 -4.56 -6.53
N GLY A 30 1.18 -3.64 -6.26
CA GLY A 30 1.69 -2.71 -7.27
C GLY A 30 2.90 -1.95 -6.76
N TYR A 31 3.38 -0.99 -7.54
CA TYR A 31 4.49 -0.11 -7.14
C TYR A 31 3.94 1.18 -6.53
N LEU A 32 4.44 1.55 -5.35
CA LEU A 32 4.03 2.80 -4.71
C LEU A 32 4.62 4.00 -5.44
N VAL A 33 3.79 4.84 -6.05
CA VAL A 33 4.22 6.04 -6.80
C VAL A 33 4.32 7.25 -5.88
N SER A 34 3.30 7.48 -5.06
CA SER A 34 3.23 8.64 -4.19
C SER A 34 2.28 8.42 -3.01
N ILE A 35 2.49 9.18 -1.95
CA ILE A 35 1.62 9.27 -0.77
C ILE A 35 1.44 10.74 -0.40
N ASN A 36 0.23 11.14 -0.01
CA ASN A 36 -0.05 12.51 0.46
C ASN A 36 -0.23 12.60 2.00
N GLY A 37 -0.50 13.80 2.53
CA GLY A 37 -0.68 14.04 3.96
C GLY A 37 -1.86 13.32 4.62
N TYR A 38 -2.78 12.79 3.81
CA TYR A 38 -3.95 12.00 4.25
C TYR A 38 -3.74 10.49 4.10
N MET A 39 -2.53 10.05 3.75
CA MET A 39 -2.17 8.65 3.49
C MET A 39 -2.90 8.02 2.29
N ASN A 40 -3.41 8.84 1.36
CA ASN A 40 -3.85 8.30 0.07
C ASN A 40 -2.63 7.76 -0.67
N MET A 41 -2.76 6.56 -1.25
CA MET A 41 -1.67 5.86 -1.94
C MET A 41 -1.95 5.80 -3.44
N GLN A 42 -0.97 6.20 -4.24
CA GLN A 42 -1.00 6.02 -5.69
C GLN A 42 -0.17 4.77 -6.05
N LEU A 43 -0.78 3.82 -6.76
CA LEU A 43 -0.11 2.60 -7.20
C LEU A 43 -0.01 2.55 -8.73
N ALA A 44 1.14 2.10 -9.24
CA ALA A 44 1.37 1.80 -10.66
C ALA A 44 1.53 0.28 -10.88
N ASN A 45 1.20 -0.18 -12.09
CA ASN A 45 1.23 -1.59 -12.48
C ASN A 45 0.53 -2.49 -11.45
N THR A 46 -0.69 -2.09 -11.08
CA THR A 46 -1.43 -2.71 -9.98
C THR A 46 -2.20 -3.94 -10.46
N ASN A 47 -1.97 -5.08 -9.81
CA ASN A 47 -2.83 -6.24 -9.88
C ASN A 47 -3.80 -6.22 -8.69
N ILE A 48 -5.09 -6.37 -8.98
CA ILE A 48 -6.11 -6.60 -7.96
C ILE A 48 -6.10 -8.08 -7.63
N LEU A 49 -5.87 -8.39 -6.35
CA LEU A 49 -6.07 -9.71 -5.80
C LEU A 49 -7.44 -9.68 -5.12
N MET A 50 -8.47 -10.12 -5.84
CA MET A 50 -9.76 -10.44 -5.22
C MET A 50 -9.59 -11.77 -4.51
N ASP A 51 -9.10 -11.73 -3.27
CA ASP A 51 -9.20 -12.88 -2.39
C ASP A 51 -9.31 -12.45 -0.93
N THR A 52 -10.55 -12.31 -0.48
CA THR A 52 -10.92 -12.53 0.93
C THR A 52 -12.37 -13.00 0.93
N TRP A 53 -12.64 -14.14 0.27
CA TRP A 53 -13.93 -14.84 0.23
C TRP A 53 -14.92 -14.36 -0.86
N VAL A 54 -14.98 -15.13 -1.95
CA VAL A 54 -16.26 -15.40 -2.62
C VAL A 54 -17.08 -16.23 -1.62
N PHE A 55 -17.95 -15.54 -0.87
CA PHE A 55 -18.88 -15.99 0.19
C PHE A 55 -18.28 -16.42 1.53
#